data_AF-A0A151SFR1-F1
#
_entry.id   AF-A0A151SFR1-F1
#
_cell.length_a   1.000
_cell.length_b   1.000
_cell.length_c   1.000
_cell.angle_alpha   90.00
_cell.angle_beta   90.00
_cell.angle_gamma   90.00
#
_symmetry.space_group_name_H-M   'P 1'
#
loop_
_entity.id
_entity.type
_entity.pdbx_description
1 polymer ?
#
loop_
_entity_poly.entity_id
_entity_poly.type
_entity_poly.pdbx_seq_one_letter_code
_entity_poly.pdbx_strand_id
1 'polypeptide(L)'
;MDSIKFKGQLLCVIGKDANDNMFPISWEIVEIENKESWRWFLTLLIEDISGVEEMGWAFMSNQQKGLVVMFKEIMPNAHHRFCVRHMNNNFKNVGFKRNMYKDLIWNVVKAYRKIEHDYYMNEINKIDVSVTS
;
A
#
# COMPACT_ATOMS: atom_id res chain seq x y z
N MET A 1 2.14 -38.19 12.63
CA MET A 1 2.20 -37.45 11.35
C MET A 1 2.57 -36.03 11.69
N ASP A 2 3.84 -35.67 11.50
CA ASP A 2 4.27 -34.29 11.65
C ASP A 2 3.67 -33.47 10.51
N SER A 3 2.85 -32.47 10.84
CA SER A 3 2.30 -31.55 9.86
C SER A 3 3.45 -30.78 9.20
N ILE A 4 3.70 -31.00 7.92
CA ILE A 4 4.61 -30.17 7.14
C ILE A 4 3.98 -28.76 7.08
N LYS A 5 4.51 -27.83 7.89
CA LYS A 5 4.13 -26.42 7.85
C LYS A 5 4.80 -25.76 6.65
N PHE A 6 4.10 -25.69 5.53
CA PHE A 6 4.48 -24.80 4.44
C PHE A 6 4.28 -23.34 4.87
N LYS A 7 5.35 -22.55 4.85
CA LYS A 7 5.30 -21.10 5.13
C LYS A 7 4.99 -20.33 3.84
N GLY A 8 3.79 -20.52 3.30
CA GLY A 8 3.31 -19.70 2.18
C GLY A 8 2.95 -18.29 2.63
N GLN A 9 2.98 -17.35 1.68
CA GLN A 9 2.52 -15.97 1.85
C GLN A 9 1.28 -15.75 0.99
N LEU A 10 0.24 -15.16 1.56
CA LEU A 10 -1.00 -14.85 0.85
C LEU A 10 -0.87 -13.48 0.16
N LEU A 11 -0.98 -13.47 -1.16
CA LEU A 11 -1.21 -12.26 -1.95
C LEU A 11 -2.72 -12.11 -2.14
N CYS A 12 -3.24 -10.90 -2.04
CA CYS A 12 -4.67 -10.66 -2.20
C CYS A 12 -4.94 -9.25 -2.72
N VAL A 13 -5.92 -9.14 -3.60
CA VAL A 13 -6.50 -7.86 -4.06
C VAL A 13 -7.95 -7.78 -3.61
N ILE A 14 -8.27 -6.67 -2.95
CA ILE A 14 -9.61 -6.33 -2.52
C ILE A 14 -10.09 -5.13 -3.36
N GLY A 15 -11.22 -5.30 -4.00
CA GLY A 15 -11.96 -4.25 -4.69
C GLY A 15 -12.78 -3.42 -3.72
N LYS A 16 -13.04 -2.17 -4.09
CA LYS A 16 -13.97 -1.28 -3.41
C LYS A 16 -14.95 -0.73 -4.43
N ASP A 17 -16.25 -0.89 -4.20
CA ASP A 17 -17.29 -0.38 -5.10
C ASP A 17 -17.69 1.06 -4.77
N ALA A 18 -18.58 1.63 -5.59
CA ALA A 18 -19.11 2.98 -5.40
C ALA A 18 -19.99 3.15 -4.14
N ASN A 19 -20.40 2.04 -3.51
CA ASN A 19 -21.18 2.01 -2.27
C ASN A 19 -20.28 1.79 -1.04
N ASP A 20 -18.97 1.97 -1.19
CA ASP A 20 -17.95 1.72 -0.17
C ASP A 20 -17.83 0.26 0.30
N ASN A 21 -18.46 -0.70 -0.39
CA ASN A 21 -18.32 -2.12 -0.05
C ASN A 21 -16.98 -2.65 -0.50
N MET A 22 -16.40 -3.54 0.31
CA MET A 22 -15.15 -4.24 0.00
C MET A 22 -15.45 -5.68 -0.40
N PHE A 23 -14.86 -6.14 -1.49
CA PHE A 23 -15.02 -7.52 -1.99
C PHE A 23 -13.69 -8.07 -2.52
N PRO A 24 -13.40 -9.36 -2.31
CA PRO A 24 -12.19 -9.96 -2.88
C PRO A 24 -12.28 -10.02 -4.41
N ILE A 25 -11.21 -9.62 -5.09
CA ILE A 25 -11.07 -9.74 -6.56
C ILE A 25 -10.25 -10.98 -6.88
N SER A 26 -9.07 -11.10 -6.28
CA SER A 26 -8.16 -12.22 -6.49
C SER A 26 -7.30 -12.50 -5.26
N TRP A 27 -6.79 -13.72 -5.17
CA TRP A 27 -5.87 -14.13 -4.12
C TRP A 27 -5.00 -15.29 -4.61
N GLU A 28 -3.80 -15.43 -4.04
CA GLU A 28 -2.87 -16.51 -4.35
C GLU A 28 -1.98 -16.83 -3.14
N ILE A 29 -1.58 -18.09 -2.98
CA ILE A 29 -0.57 -18.49 -1.99
C ILE A 29 0.76 -18.72 -2.70
N VAL A 30 1.73 -17.84 -2.44
CA VAL A 30 3.07 -17.94 -3.02
C VAL A 30 4.07 -18.44 -1.98
N GLU A 31 5.15 -19.07 -2.43
CA GLU A 31 6.22 -19.52 -1.53
C GLU A 31 6.94 -18.35 -0.86
N ILE A 32 7.15 -17.25 -1.61
CA ILE A 32 7.82 -16.05 -1.13
C ILE A 32 7.29 -14.79 -1.82
N GLU A 33 7.15 -13.72 -1.08
CA GLU A 33 6.73 -12.41 -1.56
C GLU A 33 7.92 -11.66 -2.18
N ASN A 34 8.22 -11.97 -3.43
CA ASN A 34 9.31 -11.37 -4.20
C ASN A 34 8.79 -10.69 -5.49
N LYS A 35 9.71 -10.12 -6.29
CA LYS A 35 9.37 -9.44 -7.54
C LYS A 35 8.69 -10.36 -8.56
N GLU A 36 9.15 -11.61 -8.66
CA GLU A 36 8.65 -12.58 -9.65
C GLU A 36 7.22 -13.01 -9.31
N SER A 37 6.97 -13.31 -8.05
CA SER A 37 5.63 -13.66 -7.54
C SER A 37 4.64 -12.52 -7.73
N TRP A 38 5.06 -11.28 -7.45
CA TRP A 38 4.24 -10.10 -7.72
C TRP A 38 4.02 -9.85 -9.22
N ARG A 39 5.05 -10.04 -10.06
CA ARG A 39 4.90 -9.89 -11.52
C ARG A 39 3.85 -10.86 -12.03
N TRP A 40 4.01 -12.14 -11.73
CA TRP A 40 3.11 -13.19 -12.17
C TRP A 40 1.66 -12.91 -11.75
N PHE A 41 1.45 -12.61 -10.46
CA PHE A 41 0.12 -12.35 -9.92
C PHE A 41 -0.54 -11.09 -10.50
N LEU A 42 0.22 -9.99 -10.63
CA LEU A 42 -0.32 -8.75 -11.19
C LEU A 42 -0.59 -8.85 -12.68
N THR A 43 0.25 -9.55 -13.46
CA THR A 43 -0.02 -9.79 -14.88
C THR A 43 -1.36 -10.49 -15.09
N LEU A 44 -1.59 -11.59 -14.37
CA LEU A 44 -2.86 -12.34 -14.45
C LEU A 44 -4.05 -11.48 -14.02
N LEU A 45 -3.93 -10.75 -12.90
CA LEU A 45 -4.98 -9.87 -12.42
C LEU A 45 -5.39 -8.84 -13.48
N ILE A 46 -4.43 -8.24 -14.18
CA ILE A 46 -4.68 -7.18 -15.16
C ILE A 46 -5.30 -7.73 -16.43
N GLU A 47 -4.84 -8.90 -16.87
CA GLU A 47 -5.46 -9.63 -17.98
C GLU A 47 -6.94 -9.92 -17.67
N ASP A 48 -7.26 -10.30 -16.44
CA ASP A 48 -8.63 -10.60 -16.00
C ASP A 48 -9.52 -9.36 -15.87
N ILE A 49 -9.05 -8.28 -15.22
CA ILE A 49 -9.88 -7.08 -15.00
C ILE A 49 -9.95 -6.20 -16.25
N SER A 50 -8.90 -6.18 -17.07
CA SER A 50 -8.75 -5.36 -18.29
C SER A 50 -9.06 -3.86 -18.10
N GLY A 51 -8.87 -3.03 -19.14
CA GLY A 51 -9.30 -1.62 -19.16
C GLY A 51 -8.85 -0.75 -17.98
N VAL A 52 -7.68 -1.04 -17.40
CA VAL A 52 -7.17 -0.38 -16.18
C VAL A 52 -7.16 1.15 -16.31
N GLU A 53 -6.66 1.66 -17.44
CA GLU A 53 -6.55 3.08 -17.72
C GLU A 53 -7.89 3.69 -18.11
N GLU A 54 -8.63 3.02 -19.00
CA GLU A 54 -9.92 3.46 -19.55
C GLU A 54 -10.98 3.60 -18.46
N MET A 55 -10.98 2.69 -17.49
CA MET A 55 -11.89 2.69 -16.35
C MET A 55 -11.37 3.52 -15.16
N GLY A 56 -10.16 4.08 -15.25
CA GLY A 56 -9.59 4.95 -14.21
C GLY A 56 -9.29 4.23 -12.89
N TRP A 57 -8.85 2.97 -12.93
CA TRP A 57 -8.56 2.20 -11.72
C TRP A 57 -7.47 2.86 -10.87
N ALA A 58 -7.70 2.85 -9.56
CA ALA A 58 -6.73 3.29 -8.56
C ALA A 58 -6.34 2.12 -7.66
N PHE A 59 -5.04 1.84 -7.59
CA PHE A 59 -4.47 0.78 -6.78
C PHE A 59 -3.85 1.36 -5.52
N MET A 60 -4.08 0.68 -4.40
CA MET A 60 -3.46 1.02 -3.12
C MET A 60 -2.71 -0.20 -2.57
N SER A 61 -1.41 -0.05 -2.33
CA SER A 61 -0.59 -1.14 -1.81
C SER A 61 0.30 -0.72 -0.63
N ASN A 62 1.02 -1.68 -0.04
CA ASN A 62 2.13 -1.36 0.86
C ASN A 62 3.32 -0.77 0.06
N GLN A 63 4.32 -0.21 0.76
CA GLN A 63 5.53 0.37 0.17
C GLN A 63 6.62 -0.69 -0.13
N GLN A 64 6.24 -1.94 -0.37
CA GLN A 64 7.22 -2.99 -0.61
C GLN A 64 7.94 -2.75 -1.93
N LYS A 65 9.28 -2.64 -1.87
CA LYS A 65 10.11 -2.24 -3.03
C LYS A 65 9.85 -3.08 -4.29
N GLY A 66 9.60 -4.39 -4.12
CA GLY A 66 9.28 -5.26 -5.26
C GLY A 66 7.97 -4.89 -5.93
N LEU A 67 6.92 -4.66 -5.14
CA LEU A 67 5.57 -4.39 -5.61
C LEU A 67 5.46 -3.04 -6.32
N VAL A 68 6.06 -1.98 -5.77
CA VAL A 68 6.03 -0.64 -6.39
C VAL A 68 6.69 -0.63 -7.78
N VAL A 69 7.77 -1.39 -7.94
CA VAL A 69 8.45 -1.52 -9.24
C VAL A 69 7.56 -2.28 -10.22
N MET A 70 6.92 -3.37 -9.81
CA MET A 70 6.02 -4.14 -10.68
C MET A 70 4.79 -3.32 -11.11
N PHE A 71 4.19 -2.52 -10.22
CA PHE A 71 3.11 -1.61 -10.61
C PHE A 71 3.52 -0.67 -11.75
N LYS A 72 4.71 -0.06 -11.65
CA LYS A 72 5.23 0.85 -12.69
C LYS A 72 5.55 0.14 -14.01
N GLU A 73 5.99 -1.11 -13.95
CA GLU A 73 6.33 -1.88 -15.15
C GLU A 73 5.08 -2.40 -15.88
N ILE A 74 4.08 -2.88 -15.14
CA ILE A 74 2.92 -3.56 -15.73
C ILE A 74 1.77 -2.57 -16.00
N MET A 75 1.63 -1.53 -15.17
CA MET A 75 0.57 -0.51 -15.27
C MET A 75 1.15 0.90 -15.10
N PRO A 76 2.02 1.37 -16.00
CA PRO A 76 2.73 2.64 -15.85
C PRO A 76 1.80 3.86 -15.69
N ASN A 77 0.61 3.80 -16.27
CA ASN A 77 -0.35 4.91 -16.25
C ASN A 77 -1.44 4.76 -15.18
N ALA A 78 -1.49 3.65 -14.45
CA ALA A 78 -2.47 3.46 -13.39
C ALA A 78 -2.17 4.36 -12.18
N HIS A 79 -3.22 4.84 -11.52
CA HIS A 79 -3.05 5.56 -10.28
C HIS A 79 -2.61 4.62 -9.15
N HIS A 80 -1.33 4.68 -8.76
CA HIS A 80 -0.81 3.90 -7.65
C HIS A 80 -0.59 4.77 -6.41
N ARG A 81 -1.18 4.35 -5.28
CA ARG A 81 -1.05 5.04 -3.98
C ARG A 81 -0.55 4.09 -2.89
N PHE A 82 0.01 4.67 -1.84
CA PHE A 82 0.45 3.92 -0.67
C PHE A 82 -0.64 3.88 0.39
N CYS A 83 -0.84 2.69 0.95
CA CYS A 83 -1.76 2.48 2.05
C CYS A 83 -1.23 3.15 3.31
N VAL A 84 -1.94 4.19 3.78
CA VAL A 84 -1.59 4.93 5.01
C VAL A 84 -1.48 4.02 6.24
N ARG A 85 -2.30 2.96 6.30
CA ARG A 85 -2.22 1.96 7.38
C ARG A 85 -0.85 1.29 7.41
N HIS A 86 -0.32 0.91 6.24
CA HIS A 86 1.00 0.29 6.12
C HIS A 86 2.11 1.31 6.33
N MET A 87 1.98 2.54 5.79
CA MET A 87 2.94 3.61 6.04
C MET A 87 3.09 3.87 7.54
N ASN A 88 1.98 4.02 8.27
CA ASN A 88 1.98 4.20 9.72
C ASN A 88 2.65 3.03 10.46
N ASN A 89 2.54 1.80 9.98
CA ASN A 89 3.26 0.66 10.57
C ASN A 89 4.76 0.71 10.28
N ASN A 90 5.17 1.11 9.06
CA ASN A 90 6.59 1.32 8.74
C ASN A 90 7.22 2.38 9.65
N PHE A 91 6.51 3.47 9.92
CA PHE A 91 7.00 4.52 10.80
C PHE A 91 7.18 4.07 12.26
N LYS A 92 6.31 3.20 12.77
CA LYS A 92 6.52 2.58 14.09
C LYS A 92 7.80 1.75 14.12
N ASN A 93 8.08 0.99 13.06
CA ASN A 93 9.25 0.12 13.00
C ASN A 93 10.58 0.90 13.01
N VAL A 94 10.58 2.16 12.60
CA VAL A 94 11.76 3.03 12.61
C VAL A 94 11.83 3.98 13.82
N GLY A 95 10.97 3.79 14.83
CA GLY A 95 11.09 4.45 16.13
C GLY A 95 10.15 5.62 16.41
N PHE A 96 9.24 6.00 15.49
CA PHE A 96 8.32 7.11 15.75
C PHE A 96 7.25 6.74 16.81
N LYS A 97 7.11 7.57 17.86
CA LYS A 97 6.09 7.40 18.92
C LYS A 97 4.67 7.65 18.38
N ARG A 98 3.75 6.76 18.79
CA ARG A 98 2.48 6.43 18.11
C ARG A 98 1.41 7.53 18.03
N ASN A 99 1.39 8.50 18.94
CA ASN A 99 0.20 9.35 19.10
C ASN A 99 0.28 10.61 18.23
N MET A 100 1.25 11.50 18.47
CA MET A 100 1.38 12.75 17.70
C MET A 100 1.64 12.50 16.21
N TYR A 101 2.50 11.53 15.90
CA TYR A 101 2.89 11.24 14.52
C TYR A 101 1.74 10.66 13.69
N LYS A 102 0.91 9.80 14.30
CA LYS A 102 -0.25 9.21 13.64
C LYS A 102 -1.27 10.27 13.26
N ASP A 103 -1.58 11.19 14.17
CA ASP A 103 -2.58 12.23 13.91
C ASP A 103 -2.13 13.19 12.81
N LEU A 104 -0.85 13.58 12.81
CA LEU A 104 -0.27 14.38 11.74
C LEU A 104 -0.32 13.68 10.38
N ILE A 105 0.04 12.39 10.31
CA ILE A 105 -0.11 11.61 9.06
C ILE A 105 -1.55 11.61 8.58
N TRP A 106 -2.52 11.39 9.48
CA TRP A 106 -3.93 11.39 9.08
C TRP A 106 -4.39 12.75 8.59
N ASN A 107 -3.89 13.83 9.19
CA ASN A 107 -4.18 15.19 8.75
C ASN A 107 -3.57 15.48 7.36
N VAL A 108 -2.35 15.02 7.08
CA VAL A 108 -1.74 15.07 5.73
C VAL A 108 -2.61 14.32 4.72
N VAL A 109 -2.99 13.07 5.02
CA VAL A 109 -3.72 12.21 4.08
C VAL A 109 -5.15 12.69 3.83
N LYS A 110 -5.77 13.37 4.80
CA LYS A 110 -7.12 13.94 4.68
C LYS A 110 -7.15 15.36 4.12
N ALA A 111 -6.00 16.04 4.02
CA ALA A 111 -5.93 17.40 3.54
C ALA A 111 -6.47 17.49 2.10
N TYR A 112 -7.48 18.35 1.91
CA TYR A 112 -8.07 18.57 0.59
C TYR A 112 -7.26 19.59 -0.22
N ARG A 113 -6.68 20.58 0.47
CA ARG A 113 -5.92 21.67 -0.15
C ARG A 113 -4.43 21.49 0.02
N LYS A 114 -3.67 21.86 -1.01
CA LYS A 114 -2.19 21.85 -0.97
C LYS A 114 -1.64 22.63 0.22
N ILE A 115 -2.23 23.77 0.56
CA ILE A 115 -1.80 24.60 1.70
C ILE A 115 -1.89 23.83 3.03
N GLU A 116 -2.99 23.11 3.24
CA GLU A 116 -3.19 22.31 4.46
C GLU A 116 -2.25 21.10 4.48
N HIS A 117 -2.11 20.43 3.34
CA HIS A 117 -1.17 19.33 3.16
C HIS A 117 0.26 19.77 3.50
N ASP A 118 0.72 20.88 2.92
CA ASP A 118 2.07 21.40 3.12
C ASP A 118 2.29 21.87 4.57
N TYR A 119 1.27 22.43 5.20
CA TYR A 119 1.30 22.76 6.63
C TYR A 119 1.56 21.51 7.48
N TYR A 120 0.75 20.45 7.34
CA TYR A 120 0.93 19.23 8.13
C TYR A 120 2.23 18.48 7.79
N MET A 121 2.67 18.51 6.53
CA MET A 121 3.98 17.97 6.13
C MET A 121 5.13 18.72 6.82
N ASN A 122 5.04 20.04 6.94
CA ASN A 122 6.03 20.83 7.67
C ASN A 122 6.03 20.50 9.17
N GLU A 123 4.86 20.25 9.78
CA GLU A 123 4.78 19.78 11.17
C GLU A 123 5.43 18.40 11.36
N ILE A 124 5.25 17.47 10.40
CA ILE A 124 5.94 16.17 10.42
C ILE A 124 7.47 16.35 10.36
N ASN A 125 7.98 17.25 9.51
CA ASN A 125 9.42 17.48 9.35
C ASN A 125 10.08 18.07 10.62
N LYS A 126 9.31 18.66 11.53
CA LYS A 126 9.80 19.17 12.82
C LYS A 126 9.98 18.06 13.87
N ILE A 127 9.45 16.86 13.62
CA ILE A 127 9.57 15.73 14.54
C ILE A 127 10.94 15.08 14.35
N ASP A 128 11.82 15.27 15.32
CA ASP A 128 13.11 14.59 15.37
C ASP A 128 12.95 13.17 15.94
N VAL A 129 13.51 12.18 15.24
CA VAL A 129 13.58 10.78 15.67
C VAL A 129 14.36 10.65 16.99
N SER A 130 15.33 11.54 17.23
CA SER A 130 16.23 11.52 18.40
C SER A 130 15.56 11.97 19.72
N VAL A 131 14.46 12.72 19.66
CA VAL A 131 13.74 13.24 20.85
C VAL A 131 12.69 12.22 21.35
N THR A 132 12.55 11.09 20.65
CA THR A 132 11.60 10.04 21.01
C THR A 132 12.22 8.77 21.59
N SER A 133 13.55 8.68 21.74
CA SER A 133 14.21 7.68 22.60
C SER A 133 13.91 7.93 24.08
#